data_AF-Q4C3A3-F1
#
_entry.id   AF-Q4C3A3-F1
#
_cell.length_a   1.000
_cell.length_b   1.000
_cell.length_c   1.000
_cell.angle_alpha   90.00
_cell.angle_beta   90.00
_cell.angle_gamma   90.00
#
_symmetry.space_group_name_H-M   'P 1'
#
loop_
_entity.id
_entity.type
_entity.pdbx_description
1 polymer ?
#
loop_
_entity_poly.entity_id
_entity_poly.type
_entity_poly.pdbx_seq_one_letter_code
_entity_poly.pdbx_strand_id
1 'polypeptide(L)' 'MMVRTVKAYLKRKKKPGRKPKLIVEDHILIMLEYLREYRTYYHISLTWKMSESNVCRIVHKIENILIKSRQFRLPGKK' A
#
# COMPACT_ATOMS: atom_id res chain seq x y z
N MET A 1 -2.62 -13.36 -2.43
CA MET A 1 -1.25 -13.48 -1.90
C MET A 1 -0.78 -12.20 -1.18
N MET A 2 -0.77 -11.01 -1.82
CA MET A 2 -0.36 -9.74 -1.18
C MET A 2 -1.26 -9.29 -0.01
N VAL A 3 -2.58 -9.33 -0.19
CA VAL A 3 -3.56 -8.92 0.85
C VAL A 3 -3.35 -9.70 2.15
N ARG A 4 -3.08 -11.01 2.07
CA ARG A 4 -2.83 -11.88 3.23
C ARG A 4 -1.58 -11.41 3.99
N THR A 5 -0.50 -11.09 3.27
CA THR A 5 0.76 -10.60 3.85
C THR A 5 0.56 -9.27 4.57
N VAL A 6 -0.15 -8.31 3.94
CA VAL A 6 -0.44 -7.02 4.55
C VAL A 6 -1.36 -7.17 5.77
N LYS A 7 -2.43 -7.96 5.68
CA LYS A 7 -3.33 -8.25 6.81
C LYS A 7 -2.58 -8.93 7.97
N ALA A 8 -1.70 -9.89 7.69
CA ALA A 8 -0.88 -10.53 8.71
C ALA A 8 0.09 -9.55 9.38
N TYR A 9 0.71 -8.65 8.60
CA TYR A 9 1.56 -7.59 9.15
C TYR A 9 0.78 -6.63 10.05
N LEU A 10 -0.40 -6.19 9.63
CA LEU A 10 -1.26 -5.30 10.42
C LEU A 10 -1.76 -5.99 11.71
N LYS A 11 -2.07 -7.29 11.68
CA LYS A 11 -2.46 -8.07 12.86
C LYS A 11 -1.34 -8.19 13.89
N ARG A 12 -0.08 -8.18 13.47
CA ARG A 12 1.09 -8.23 14.38
C ARG A 12 1.32 -6.92 15.15
N LYS A 13 0.69 -5.81 14.76
CA LYS A 13 0.83 -4.55 15.51
C LYS A 13 0.12 -4.66 16.87
N LYS A 14 0.89 -4.57 17.96
CA LYS A 14 0.39 -4.58 19.35
C LYS A 14 -0.56 -3.42 19.67
N LYS A 15 -0.37 -2.24 19.06
CA LYS A 15 -1.23 -1.06 19.22
C LYS A 15 -1.66 -0.54 17.85
N PRO A 16 -2.76 -1.04 17.28
CA PRO A 16 -3.33 -0.43 16.09
C PRO A 16 -3.86 0.96 16.48
N GLY A 17 -3.42 2.00 15.76
CA GLY A 17 -3.98 3.36 15.92
C GLY A 17 -5.40 3.45 15.36
N ARG A 18 -5.78 4.64 14.88
CA ARG A 18 -7.09 4.86 14.23
C ARG A 18 -7.30 3.85 13.09
N LYS A 19 -8.47 3.19 13.08
CA LYS A 19 -8.87 2.33 11.97
C LYS A 19 -8.95 3.17 10.69
N PRO A 20 -8.30 2.74 9.60
CA PRO A 20 -8.42 3.45 8.32
C PRO A 20 -9.87 3.38 7.83
N LYS A 21 -10.30 4.43 7.11
CA LYS A 21 -11.64 4.46 6.48
C LYS A 21 -11.74 3.46 5.32
N LEU A 22 -10.63 3.22 4.63
CA LEU A 22 -10.52 2.29 3.51
C LEU A 22 -10.11 0.88 3.98
N ILE A 23 -10.56 -0.13 3.25
CA ILE A 23 -10.14 -1.51 3.46
C ILE A 23 -8.70 -1.74 3.00
N VAL A 24 -8.10 -2.86 3.41
CA VAL A 24 -6.69 -3.16 3.09
C VAL A 24 -6.50 -3.38 1.59
N GLU A 25 -7.51 -3.92 0.95
CA GLU A 25 -7.61 -4.17 -0.48
C GLU A 25 -7.51 -2.86 -1.28
N ASP A 26 -8.26 -1.82 -0.90
CA ASP A 26 -8.23 -0.51 -1.55
C ASP A 26 -6.85 0.15 -1.44
N HIS A 27 -6.19 0.01 -0.28
CA HIS A 27 -4.83 0.52 -0.12
C HIS A 27 -3.83 -0.15 -1.08
N ILE A 28 -4.01 -1.45 -1.34
CA ILE A 28 -3.19 -2.18 -2.30
C ILE A 28 -3.54 -1.75 -3.72
N LEU A 29 -4.83 -1.54 -4.02
CA LEU A 29 -5.27 -1.08 -5.34
C LEU A 29 -4.66 0.29 -5.70
N ILE A 30 -4.70 1.25 -4.77
CA ILE A 30 -4.06 2.57 -4.93
C ILE A 30 -2.55 2.44 -5.24
N MET A 31 -1.87 1.54 -4.55
CA MET A 31 -0.43 1.30 -4.76
C MET A 31 -0.16 0.64 -6.12
N LEU A 32 -1.02 -0.26 -6.57
CA LEU A 32 -0.91 -0.90 -7.88
C LEU A 32 -1.22 0.07 -9.03
N GLU A 33 -2.20 0.97 -8.88
CA GLU A 33 -2.47 2.04 -9.84
C GLU A 33 -1.23 2.93 -10.02
N TYR A 34 -0.59 3.31 -8.91
CA TYR A 34 0.66 4.08 -8.95
C TYR A 34 1.78 3.33 -9.69
N LEU A 35 2.00 2.05 -9.36
CA LEU A 35 3.09 1.26 -9.97
C LEU A 35 2.85 0.91 -11.45
N ARG A 36 1.60 0.71 -11.86
CA ARG A 36 1.27 0.26 -13.22
C ARG A 36 1.11 1.42 -14.19
N GLU A 37 0.46 2.49 -13.78
CA GLU A 37 0.09 3.59 -14.67
C GLU A 37 1.02 4.80 -14.53
N TYR A 38 1.96 4.78 -13.59
CA TYR A 38 2.83 5.92 -13.25
C TYR A 38 2.04 7.23 -13.03
N ARG A 39 0.76 7.10 -12.64
CA ARG A 39 -0.15 8.23 -12.45
C ARG A 39 0.29 9.01 -11.21
N THR A 40 0.34 10.34 -11.31
CA THR A 40 0.76 11.19 -10.18
C THR A 40 -0.18 11.02 -8.99
N TYR A 41 0.35 11.19 -7.77
CA TYR A 41 -0.43 11.08 -6.54
C TYR A 41 -1.64 12.03 -6.54
N TYR A 42 -1.49 13.23 -7.11
CA TYR A 42 -2.58 14.17 -7.33
C TYR A 42 -3.74 13.53 -8.11
N HIS A 43 -3.48 12.94 -9.28
CA HIS A 43 -4.54 12.36 -10.10
C HIS A 43 -5.21 11.14 -9.46
N ILE A 44 -4.48 10.31 -8.73
CA ILE A 44 -5.05 9.20 -7.95
C ILE A 44 -5.91 9.75 -6.81
N SER A 45 -5.47 10.83 -6.17
CA SER A 45 -6.21 11.48 -5.09
C SER A 45 -7.58 12.01 -5.54
N LEU A 46 -7.68 12.49 -6.79
CA LEU A 46 -8.93 12.93 -7.39
C LEU A 46 -9.92 11.77 -7.58
N THR A 47 -9.45 10.64 -8.13
CA THR A 47 -10.28 9.44 -8.33
C THR A 47 -10.83 8.90 -7.01
N TRP A 48 -9.98 8.84 -5.98
CA TRP A 48 -10.32 8.30 -4.67
C TRP A 48 -10.92 9.33 -3.70
N LYS A 49 -11.09 10.59 -4.12
CA LYS A 49 -11.58 11.72 -3.31
C LYS A 49 -10.84 11.87 -1.98
N MET A 50 -9.51 11.79 -2.03
CA MET A 50 -8.64 11.95 -0.87
C MET A 50 -7.61 13.05 -1.09
N SER A 51 -6.87 13.43 -0.04
CA SER A 51 -5.72 14.31 -0.22
C SER A 51 -4.54 13.54 -0.81
N GLU A 52 -3.74 14.24 -1.63
CA GLU A 52 -2.51 13.72 -2.23
C GLU A 52 -1.56 13.15 -1.17
N SER A 53 -1.38 13.87 -0.06
CA SER A 53 -0.52 13.42 1.04
C SER A 53 -1.00 12.10 1.66
N ASN A 54 -2.32 11.83 1.67
CA ASN A 54 -2.85 10.57 2.17
C ASN A 54 -2.54 9.41 1.21
N VAL A 55 -2.68 9.63 -0.10
CA VAL A 55 -2.29 8.66 -1.14
C VAL A 55 -0.81 8.32 -1.02
N CYS A 56 0.05 9.34 -0.97
CA CYS A 56 1.49 9.18 -0.80
C CYS A 56 1.84 8.35 0.46
N ARG A 57 1.19 8.63 1.60
CA ARG A 57 1.39 7.83 2.83
C ARG A 57 0.93 6.38 2.68
N ILE A 58 -0.15 6.12 1.95
CA ILE A 58 -0.67 4.76 1.73
C ILE A 58 0.28 3.95 0.87
N VAL A 59 0.71 4.51 -0.26
CA VAL A 59 1.63 3.86 -1.20
C VAL A 59 2.93 3.49 -0.48
N HIS A 60 3.59 4.46 0.15
CA HIS A 60 4.82 4.22 0.89
C HIS A 60 4.64 3.21 2.03
N LYS A 61 3.50 3.24 2.74
CA LYS A 61 3.23 2.29 3.82
C LYS A 61 3.09 0.87 3.30
N ILE A 62 2.34 0.64 2.24
CA ILE A 62 2.14 -0.69 1.65
C ILE A 62 3.44 -1.20 1.05
N GLU A 63 4.15 -0.37 0.30
CA GLU A 63 5.45 -0.70 -0.28
C GLU A 63 6.45 -1.15 0.80
N ASN A 64 6.58 -0.37 1.88
CA ASN A 64 7.44 -0.75 3.01
C ASN A 64 7.06 -2.09 3.66
N ILE A 65 5.76 -2.40 3.75
CA ILE A 65 5.29 -3.68 4.28
C ILE A 65 5.69 -4.83 3.34
N LEU A 66 5.52 -4.64 2.02
CA LEU A 66 5.84 -5.64 1.02
C LEU A 66 7.35 -5.90 0.94
N ILE A 67 8.18 -4.85 0.96
CA ILE A 67 9.64 -4.95 1.00
C ILE A 67 10.09 -5.73 2.24
N LYS A 68 9.55 -5.39 3.43
CA LYS A 68 9.86 -6.10 4.68
C LYS A 68 9.44 -7.56 4.67
N SER A 69 8.38 -7.89 3.93
CA SER A 69 7.93 -9.28 3.80
C SER A 69 8.90 -10.16 3.01
N ARG A 70 9.78 -9.57 2.18
CA ARG A 70 10.75 -10.25 1.29
C ARG A 70 10.15 -11.25 0.29
N GLN A 71 8.84 -11.48 0.29
CA GLN A 71 8.14 -12.45 -0.57
C GLN A 71 8.05 -12.00 -2.03
N PHE A 72 8.12 -10.69 -2.27
CA PHE A 72 7.93 -10.08 -3.60
C PHE A 72 9.25 -9.54 -4.19
N ARG A 73 10.40 -10.01 -3.68
CA ARG A 73 11.69 -9.66 -4.27
C ARG A 73 11.81 -10.38 -5.61
N LEU A 74 12.17 -9.63 -6.64
CA LEU A 74 12.60 -10.23 -7.90
C LEU A 74 13.86 -11.09 -7.64
N PRO A 75 13.98 -12.26 -8.28
CA PRO A 75 15.21 -13.03 -8.23
C PRO A 75 16.33 -12.13 -8.77
N GLY A 76 17.34 -11.88 -7.94
CA GLY A 76 18.49 -11.07 -8.37
C GLY A 76 19.16 -11.72 -9.57
N LYS A 77 19.62 -10.92 -10.53
CA LYS A 77 20.64 -11.38 -11.48
C LYS A 77 21.87 -11.78 -10.66
N LYS A 78 22.27 -13.04 -10.76
CA LYS A 78 23.62 -13.49 -10.38
C LYS A 78 24.61 -12.93 -11.39
#